data_AF-A0A348G2E8-F1
#
_entry.id   AF-A0A348G2E8-F1
#
_cell.length_a   1.000
_cell.length_b   1.000
_cell.length_c   1.000
_cell.angle_alpha   90.00
_cell.angle_beta   90.00
_cell.angle_gamma   90.00
#
_symmetry.space_group_name_H-M   'P 1'
#
loop_
_entity.id
_entity.type
_entity.pdbx_description
1 polymer ?
#
loop_
_entity_poly.entity_id
_entity_poly.type
_entity_poly.pdbx_seq_one_letter_code
_entity_poly.pdbx_strand_id
1 'polypeptide(L)'
;MRSRYTAYARGDFDYILATTDPQRRYDFDHDVARAWMRTSTFTGLKVQASSEEGNKGVVEFIASFRRNGGREETHRERSLFRKQGGRWFYRPERRKA
;
A
#
# COMPACT_ATOMS: atom_id res chain seq x y z
N MET A 1 3.14 -6.16 3.15
CA MET A 1 2.33 -5.80 1.97
C MET A 1 0.94 -6.46 1.94
N ARG A 2 0.84 -7.80 1.95
CA ARG A 2 -0.48 -8.50 1.86
C ARG A 2 -1.53 -7.99 2.86
N SER A 3 -1.17 -7.80 4.13
CA SER A 3 -2.08 -7.25 5.15
C SER A 3 -2.57 -5.83 4.83
N ARG A 4 -1.72 -4.97 4.24
CA ARG A 4 -2.13 -3.63 3.78
C ARG A 4 -3.11 -3.73 2.63
N TYR A 5 -2.89 -4.62 1.67
CA TYR A 5 -3.88 -4.87 0.61
C TYR A 5 -5.24 -5.29 1.19
N THR A 6 -5.26 -6.20 2.17
CA THR A 6 -6.50 -6.58 2.85
C THR A 6 -7.15 -5.40 3.57
N ALA A 7 -6.37 -4.53 4.19
CA ALA A 7 -6.88 -3.31 4.82
C ALA A 7 -7.52 -2.36 3.80
N TYR A 8 -6.91 -2.17 2.61
CA TYR A 8 -7.55 -1.45 1.50
C TYR A 8 -8.88 -2.09 1.08
N ALA A 9 -8.90 -3.41 0.89
CA ALA A 9 -10.10 -4.15 0.51
C ALA A 9 -11.23 -4.08 1.55
N ARG A 10 -10.90 -3.88 2.83
CA ARG A 10 -11.85 -3.77 3.94
C ARG A 10 -12.20 -2.33 4.33
N GLY A 11 -11.54 -1.33 3.72
CA GLY A 11 -11.67 0.06 4.14
C GLY A 11 -11.06 0.38 5.51
N ASP A 12 -10.13 -0.44 6.00
CA ASP A 12 -9.44 -0.27 7.28
C ASP A 12 -8.29 0.75 7.15
N PHE A 13 -8.67 2.03 7.16
CA PHE A 13 -7.74 3.13 7.03
C PHE A 13 -6.79 3.26 8.23
N ASP A 14 -7.26 2.91 9.42
CA ASP A 14 -6.46 3.02 10.64
C ASP A 14 -5.29 2.04 10.61
N TYR A 15 -5.48 0.82 10.09
CA TYR A 15 -4.39 -0.12 9.83
C TYR A 15 -3.38 0.43 8.80
N ILE A 16 -3.88 1.07 7.73
CA ILE A 16 -3.00 1.71 6.74
C ILE A 16 -2.16 2.80 7.39
N LEU A 17 -2.74 3.65 8.24
CA LEU A 17 -1.97 4.63 8.97
C LEU A 17 -0.97 3.97 9.90
N ALA A 18 -1.42 3.06 10.77
CA ALA A 18 -0.60 2.40 11.79
C ALA A 18 0.61 1.63 11.20
N THR A 19 0.52 1.21 9.94
CA THR A 19 1.58 0.50 9.22
C THR A 19 2.31 1.37 8.17
N THR A 20 2.04 2.67 8.13
CA THR A 20 2.85 3.65 7.38
C THR A 20 3.95 4.20 8.29
N ASP A 21 5.15 4.37 7.75
CA ASP A 21 6.33 4.87 8.48
C ASP A 21 6.01 6.23 9.13
N PRO A 22 6.06 6.34 10.47
CA PRO A 22 5.72 7.58 11.17
C PRO A 22 6.54 8.79 10.69
N GLN A 23 7.80 8.55 10.29
CA GLN A 23 8.69 9.60 9.77
C GLN A 23 8.35 10.04 8.35
N ARG A 24 7.43 9.36 7.67
CA ARG A 24 7.03 9.62 6.29
C ARG A 24 5.51 9.72 6.14
N ARG A 25 4.75 9.67 7.23
CA ARG A 25 3.28 9.71 7.16
C ARG A 25 2.78 11.03 6.56
N TYR A 26 3.52 12.13 6.69
CA TYR A 26 3.19 13.42 6.05
C TYR A 26 3.32 13.38 4.52
N ASP A 27 4.12 12.47 3.95
CA ASP A 27 4.24 12.25 2.49
C ASP A 27 3.08 11.38 1.97
N PHE A 28 2.30 10.74 2.86
CA PHE A 28 1.21 9.86 2.49
C PHE A 28 -0.04 10.65 2.11
N ASP A 29 -0.63 10.38 0.94
CA ASP A 29 -1.88 11.02 0.54
C ASP A 29 -3.09 10.28 1.13
N HIS A 30 -3.61 10.84 2.22
CA HIS A 30 -4.75 10.31 2.96
C HIS A 30 -6.03 10.30 2.12
N ASP A 31 -6.27 11.34 1.33
CA ASP A 31 -7.50 11.51 0.56
C ASP A 31 -7.55 10.56 -0.62
N VAL A 32 -6.42 10.40 -1.32
CA VAL A 32 -6.28 9.42 -2.40
C VAL A 32 -6.45 8.00 -1.86
N ALA A 33 -5.83 7.66 -0.73
CA ALA A 33 -5.97 6.35 -0.13
C ALA A 33 -7.43 6.06 0.29
N ARG A 34 -8.10 7.01 0.94
CA ARG A 34 -9.53 6.89 1.29
C ARG A 34 -10.41 6.81 0.03
N ALA A 35 -10.12 7.58 -1.01
CA ALA A 35 -10.86 7.52 -2.26
C ALA A 35 -10.74 6.14 -2.92
N TRP A 36 -9.55 5.56 -2.96
CA TRP A 36 -9.36 4.18 -3.44
C TRP A 36 -10.15 3.16 -2.64
N MET A 37 -10.12 3.22 -1.31
CA MET A 37 -10.91 2.30 -0.47
C MET A 37 -12.41 2.39 -0.75
N ARG A 38 -12.95 3.58 -0.99
CA ARG A 38 -14.39 3.78 -1.23
C ARG A 38 -14.82 3.44 -2.66
N THR A 39 -13.97 3.73 -3.63
CA THR A 39 -14.33 3.67 -5.06
C THR A 39 -13.87 2.40 -5.75
N SER A 40 -12.99 1.61 -5.11
CA SER A 40 -12.41 0.42 -5.72
C SER A 40 -12.82 -0.84 -4.98
N THR A 41 -13.36 -1.81 -5.72
CA THR A 41 -13.49 -3.19 -5.25
C THR A 41 -12.22 -3.94 -5.60
N PHE A 42 -11.43 -4.33 -4.60
CA PHE A 42 -10.18 -5.06 -4.78
C PHE A 42 -10.44 -6.54 -5.07
N THR A 43 -10.01 -7.04 -6.23
CA THR A 43 -10.32 -8.39 -6.72
C THR A 43 -9.13 -9.33 -6.68
N GLY A 44 -7.89 -8.83 -6.64
CA GLY A 44 -6.71 -9.69 -6.58
C GLY A 44 -5.43 -8.97 -6.18
N LEU A 45 -4.47 -9.75 -5.66
CA LEU A 45 -3.11 -9.32 -5.40
C LEU A 45 -2.13 -10.39 -5.88
N LYS A 46 -1.21 -10.01 -6.77
CA LYS A 46 -0.08 -10.84 -7.20
C LYS A 46 1.22 -10.18 -6.78
N VAL A 47 1.95 -10.80 -5.86
CA VAL A 47 3.33 -10.38 -5.54
C VAL A 47 4.25 -10.94 -6.61
N GLN A 48 5.02 -10.07 -7.27
CA GLN A 48 5.97 -10.43 -8.32
C GLN A 48 7.35 -10.71 -7.74
N ALA A 49 7.81 -9.85 -6.84
CA ALA A 49 9.10 -9.98 -6.17
C ALA A 49 9.05 -9.36 -4.77
N SER A 50 9.91 -9.84 -3.88
CA SER A 50 10.15 -9.23 -2.58
C SER A 50 11.60 -9.44 -2.15
N SER A 51 12.21 -8.43 -1.54
CA SER A 51 13.55 -8.50 -0.98
C SER A 51 13.63 -7.81 0.39
N GLU A 52 14.55 -8.28 1.22
CA GLU A 52 14.89 -7.71 2.53
C GLU A 52 16.42 -7.55 2.60
N GLU A 53 16.87 -6.37 2.98
CA GLU A 53 18.27 -6.04 3.22
C GLU A 53 18.38 -5.26 4.54
N GLY A 54 18.70 -5.99 5.61
CA GLY A 54 18.72 -5.46 6.98
C GLY A 54 17.37 -4.88 7.38
N ASN A 55 17.30 -3.56 7.51
CA ASN A 55 16.07 -2.84 7.88
C ASN A 55 15.32 -2.24 6.69
N LYS A 56 15.71 -2.56 5.45
CA LYS A 56 15.05 -2.11 4.22
C LYS A 56 14.35 -3.28 3.55
N GLY A 57 13.17 -3.04 2.99
CA GLY A 57 12.42 -4.04 2.26
C GLY A 57 11.79 -3.45 1.01
N VAL A 58 11.65 -4.27 -0.03
CA VAL A 58 11.00 -3.90 -1.28
C VAL A 58 9.99 -4.97 -1.63
N VAL A 59 8.81 -4.56 -2.11
CA VAL A 59 7.80 -5.48 -2.64
C VAL A 59 7.26 -4.95 -3.95
N GLU A 60 7.39 -5.74 -5.01
CA GLU A 60 6.80 -5.50 -6.32
C GLU A 60 5.53 -6.33 -6.45
N PHE A 61 4.41 -5.70 -6.81
CA PHE A 61 3.14 -6.40 -6.91
C PHE A 61 2.22 -5.79 -7.97
N ILE A 62 1.23 -6.58 -8.36
CA ILE A 62 0.07 -6.18 -9.14
C ILE A 62 -1.16 -6.29 -8.25
N ALA A 63 -1.89 -5.19 -8.07
CA ALA A 63 -3.22 -5.20 -7.45
C ALA A 63 -4.28 -5.10 -8.55
N SER A 64 -5.25 -6.01 -8.56
CA SER A 64 -6.42 -5.98 -9.44
C SER A 64 -7.61 -5.40 -8.69
N PHE A 65 -8.37 -4.53 -9.35
CA PHE A 65 -9.55 -3.90 -8.77
C PHE A 65 -10.55 -3.48 -9.84
N ARG A 66 -11.79 -3.17 -9.43
CA ARG A 66 -12.82 -2.54 -10.28
C ARG A 66 -13.20 -1.20 -9.68
N ARG A 67 -13.02 -0.13 -10.44
CA ARG A 67 -13.36 1.22 -9.98
C ARG A 67 -14.81 1.55 -10.30
N ASN A 68 -15.57 1.99 -9.31
CA ASN A 68 -16.99 2.35 -9.41
C ASN A 68 -17.85 1.27 -10.11
N GLY A 69 -17.57 -0.01 -9.84
CA GLY A 69 -18.26 -1.14 -10.48
C GLY A 69 -17.94 -1.35 -11.96
N GLY A 70 -16.92 -0.65 -12.48
CA GLY A 70 -16.49 -0.73 -13.87
C GLY A 70 -15.70 -2.01 -14.21
N ARG A 71 -14.92 -1.92 -15.29
CA ARG A 71 -14.07 -3.02 -15.77
C ARG A 71 -12.94 -3.31 -14.79
N GLU A 72 -12.38 -4.51 -14.92
CA GLU A 72 -11.21 -4.90 -14.14
C GLU A 72 -9.96 -4.14 -14.61
N GLU A 73 -9.32 -3.48 -13.67
CA GLU A 73 -8.10 -2.70 -13.83
C GLU A 73 -6.98 -3.33 -12.99
N THR A 74 -5.73 -3.05 -13.35
CA THR A 74 -4.57 -3.50 -12.59
C THR A 74 -3.61 -2.34 -12.33
N HIS A 75 -3.09 -2.28 -11.11
CA HIS A 75 -2.05 -1.33 -10.70
C HIS A 75 -0.78 -2.09 -10.35
N ARG A 76 0.33 -1.72 -11.01
CA ARG A 76 1.66 -2.30 -10.75
C ARG A 76 2.47 -1.31 -9.93
N GLU A 77 3.01 -1.76 -8.81
CA GLU A 77 3.76 -0.90 -7.92
C GLU A 77 4.96 -1.62 -7.32
N ARG A 78 6.03 -0.85 -7.09
CA ARG A 78 7.20 -1.22 -6.30
C ARG A 78 7.20 -0.42 -5.01
N SER A 79 6.70 -1.00 -3.93
CA SER A 79 6.63 -0.34 -2.62
C SER A 79 7.88 -0.56 -1.79
N LEU A 80 8.29 0.49 -1.07
CA LEU A 80 9.39 0.46 -0.11
C LEU A 80 8.87 0.24 1.31
N PHE A 81 9.66 -0.47 2.11
CA PHE A 81 9.38 -0.75 3.51
C PHE A 81 10.62 -0.51 4.38
N ARG A 82 10.41 -0.13 5.63
CA ARG A 82 11.44 0.01 6.67
C ARG A 82 11.07 -0.79 7.90
N LYS A 83 12.02 -1.54 8.44
CA LYS A 83 11.89 -2.28 9.69
C LYS A 83 12.36 -1.39 10.84
N GLN A 84 11.51 -1.23 11.86
CA GLN A 84 11.83 -0.50 13.09
C GLN A 84 11.24 -1.25 14.28
N GLY A 85 12.07 -1.59 15.28
CA GLY A 85 11.63 -2.36 16.45
C GLY A 85 11.00 -3.71 16.07
N GLY A 86 11.56 -4.40 15.07
CA GLY A 86 11.04 -5.68 14.57
C GLY A 86 9.77 -5.59 13.71
N ARG A 87 9.19 -4.39 13.53
CA ARG A 87 7.96 -4.17 12.76
C ARG A 87 8.24 -3.49 11.43
N TRP A 88 7.52 -3.91 10.39
CA TRP A 88 7.61 -3.33 9.04
C TRP A 88 6.63 -2.18 8.85
N PHE A 89 7.11 -1.09 8.27
CA PHE A 89 6.34 0.09 7.92
C PHE A 89 6.50 0.43 6.45
N TYR A 90 5.39 0.73 5.77
CA TYR A 90 5.39 1.23 4.40
C TYR A 90 6.03 2.62 4.34
N ARG A 91 6.94 2.84 3.41
CA ARG A 91 7.51 4.16 3.15
C ARG A 91 6.92 4.74 1.86
N PRO A 92 6.02 5.73 1.96
CA PRO A 92 5.59 6.46 0.77
C PRO A 92 6.78 7.16 0.12
N GLU A 93 6.74 7.24 -1.21
CA GLU A 93 7.69 8.07 -1.95
C GLU A 93 7.41 9.54 -1.64
N ARG A 94 8.48 10.34 -1.60
CA ARG A 94 8.37 11.76 -1.34
C ARG A 94 7.68 12.42 -2.53
N ARG A 95 6.58 13.15 -2.29
CA ARG A 95 5.95 13.95 -3.36
C ARG A 95 6.96 14.99 -3.84
N LYS A 96 7.21 15.06 -5.15
CA LYS A 96 7.95 16.19 -5.73
C LYS A 96 7.03 17.40 -5.64
N ALA A 97 7.56 18.50 -5.10
CA ALA A 97 6.88 19.80 -5.05
C ALA A 97 6.69 20.36 -6.46
#